data_AF-A0A3D2ZCJ4-F1
#
_entry.id   AF-A0A3D2ZCJ4-F1
#
_cell.length_a   1.000
_cell.length_b   1.000
_cell.length_c   1.000
_cell.angle_alpha   90.00
_cell.angle_beta   90.00
_cell.angle_gamma   90.00
#
_symmetry.space_group_name_H-M   'P 1'
#
loop_
_entity.id
_entity.type
_entity.pdbx_description
1 polymer ?
#
loop_
_entity_poly.entity_id
_entity_poly.type
_entity_poly.pdbx_seq_one_letter_code
_entity_poly.pdbx_strand_id
1 'polypeptide(L)'
;MKGVLAPVTLLLCWAFSGARAVEPVTLLHGRFQDFAKGSGQGVAIDADGRLRLAPLPLPLAATGAQRVWDLQVAGKALWIATGDDGQIYHLEQDEEPRLLLDSPEIGIHALADAGNGGIYAGTSPDGIIYHVATDGTVETVARTESRYVWDLAVDDDALLAATGSPARVIRLQDGESTT
;
A
#
# COMPACT_ATOMS: atom_id res chain seq x y z
N MET A 1 -97.21 40.99 -26.09
CA MET A 1 -96.20 41.24 -25.02
C MET A 1 -95.33 39.99 -24.92
N LYS A 2 -94.13 40.03 -25.51
CA LYS A 2 -92.81 40.05 -24.82
C LYS A 2 -92.62 38.83 -23.89
N GLY A 3 -91.65 37.94 -24.06
CA GLY A 3 -90.58 37.84 -25.05
C GLY A 3 -89.52 36.79 -24.67
N VAL A 4 -88.58 36.62 -25.60
CA VAL A 4 -87.15 36.27 -25.45
C VAL A 4 -86.80 34.79 -25.19
N LEU A 5 -86.40 34.11 -26.28
CA LEU A 5 -85.51 32.95 -26.29
C LEU A 5 -84.14 33.34 -25.69
N ALA A 6 -83.63 32.54 -24.76
CA ALA A 6 -82.24 32.61 -24.29
C ALA A 6 -81.38 31.61 -25.09
N PRO A 7 -80.18 31.99 -25.60
CA PRO A 7 -79.32 31.08 -26.32
C PRO A 7 -78.47 30.26 -25.34
N VAL A 8 -78.50 28.93 -25.49
CA VAL A 8 -77.54 28.02 -24.86
C VAL A 8 -76.20 28.25 -25.56
N THR A 9 -75.25 28.87 -24.85
CA THR A 9 -73.86 29.00 -25.31
C THR A 9 -73.05 27.90 -24.65
N LEU A 10 -72.72 26.85 -25.42
CA LEU A 10 -71.82 25.79 -24.98
C LEU A 10 -70.38 26.31 -25.11
N LEU A 11 -69.76 26.69 -23.99
CA LEU A 11 -68.35 27.07 -23.94
C LEU A 11 -67.50 25.79 -23.98
N LEU A 12 -66.91 25.51 -25.15
CA LEU A 12 -65.91 24.46 -25.29
C LEU A 12 -64.57 24.96 -24.71
N CYS A 13 -64.25 24.55 -23.48
CA CYS A 13 -62.93 24.78 -22.90
C CYS A 13 -61.90 23.87 -23.59
N TRP A 14 -61.17 24.41 -24.57
CA TRP A 14 -59.96 23.77 -25.09
C TRP A 14 -58.85 23.88 -24.05
N ALA A 15 -58.67 22.84 -23.24
CA ALA A 15 -57.43 22.65 -22.50
C ALA A 15 -56.33 22.28 -23.51
N PHE A 16 -55.55 23.27 -23.96
CA PHE A 16 -54.27 22.99 -24.61
C PHE A 16 -53.33 22.37 -23.58
N SER A 17 -53.38 21.04 -23.43
CA SER A 17 -52.29 20.28 -22.86
C SER A 17 -51.12 20.38 -23.84
N GLY A 18 -50.25 21.37 -23.64
CA GLY A 18 -49.01 21.48 -24.39
C GLY A 18 -48.19 20.21 -24.15
N ALA A 19 -48.13 19.34 -25.15
CA ALA A 19 -47.24 18.18 -25.15
C ALA A 19 -45.80 18.72 -25.07
N ARG A 20 -45.14 18.52 -23.92
CA ARG A 20 -43.71 18.79 -23.82
C ARG A 20 -42.97 17.56 -24.34
N ALA A 21 -42.46 17.67 -25.56
CA ALA A 21 -41.44 16.76 -26.04
C ALA A 21 -40.18 16.95 -25.20
N VAL A 22 -39.66 15.87 -24.63
CA VAL A 22 -38.35 15.87 -23.98
C VAL A 22 -37.34 15.42 -25.02
N GLU A 23 -36.30 16.23 -25.22
CA GLU A 23 -35.21 15.89 -26.12
C GLU A 23 -34.22 14.97 -25.37
N PRO A 24 -33.72 13.90 -26.00
CA PRO A 24 -32.72 13.03 -25.37
C PRO A 24 -31.46 13.83 -25.05
N VAL A 25 -31.11 13.93 -23.77
CA VAL A 25 -29.82 14.47 -23.33
C VAL A 25 -28.86 13.31 -23.16
N THR A 26 -27.75 13.32 -23.91
CA THR A 26 -26.63 12.39 -23.67
C THR A 26 -25.66 13.04 -22.69
N LEU A 27 -25.56 12.48 -21.49
CA LEU A 27 -24.56 12.88 -20.51
C LEU A 27 -23.34 11.98 -20.67
N LEU A 28 -22.22 12.56 -21.09
CA LEU A 28 -20.93 11.88 -21.14
C LEU A 28 -20.16 12.19 -19.86
N HIS A 29 -20.03 11.20 -18.97
CA HIS A 29 -19.14 11.26 -17.82
C HIS A 29 -17.89 10.45 -18.15
N GLY A 30 -16.70 11.03 -17.96
CA GLY A 30 -15.46 10.38 -18.37
C GLY A 30 -14.18 10.93 -17.73
N ARG A 31 -14.29 11.99 -16.93
CA ARG A 31 -13.16 12.57 -16.20
C ARG A 31 -13.20 12.12 -14.75
N PHE A 32 -12.04 12.09 -14.11
CA PHE A 32 -11.93 11.79 -12.67
C PHE A 32 -12.94 12.60 -11.83
N GLN A 33 -13.08 13.91 -12.08
CA GLN A 33 -14.00 14.79 -11.33
C GLN A 33 -15.47 14.39 -11.44
N ASP A 34 -15.87 13.74 -12.54
CA ASP A 34 -17.24 13.28 -12.76
C ASP A 34 -17.59 12.12 -11.83
N PHE A 35 -16.59 11.31 -11.45
CA PHE A 35 -16.74 10.13 -10.61
C PHE A 35 -16.22 10.32 -9.17
N ALA A 36 -15.34 11.29 -8.92
CA ALA A 36 -14.65 11.49 -7.65
C ALA A 36 -15.58 11.77 -6.46
N LYS A 37 -16.78 12.29 -6.72
CA LYS A 37 -17.80 12.54 -5.68
C LYS A 37 -18.68 11.33 -5.39
N GLY A 38 -18.55 10.24 -6.16
CA GLY A 38 -19.31 9.02 -6.02
C GLY A 38 -18.68 8.02 -5.04
N SER A 39 -19.46 7.01 -4.65
CA SER A 39 -18.96 5.85 -3.91
C SER A 39 -18.71 4.70 -4.89
N GLY A 40 -17.46 4.22 -4.98
CA GLY A 40 -17.10 3.06 -5.78
C GLY A 40 -17.09 1.78 -4.94
N GLN A 41 -17.80 0.74 -5.37
CA GLN A 41 -17.68 -0.61 -4.81
C GLN A 41 -17.03 -1.52 -5.86
N GLY A 42 -15.87 -2.10 -5.53
CA GLY A 42 -15.14 -2.99 -6.45
C GLY A 42 -14.56 -2.31 -7.69
N VAL A 43 -14.56 -0.97 -7.74
CA VAL A 43 -14.02 -0.19 -8.86
C VAL A 43 -13.01 0.84 -8.36
N ALA A 44 -11.95 1.04 -9.14
CA ALA A 44 -10.98 2.11 -8.96
C ALA A 44 -11.07 3.06 -10.15
N ILE A 45 -10.83 4.34 -9.91
CA ILE A 45 -10.72 5.36 -10.94
C ILE A 45 -9.23 5.64 -11.12
N ASP A 46 -8.71 5.50 -12.34
CA ASP A 46 -7.33 5.90 -12.64
C ASP A 46 -7.19 7.42 -12.78
N ALA A 47 -5.95 7.91 -12.91
CA ALA A 47 -5.67 9.33 -13.05
C ALA A 47 -6.28 9.94 -14.34
N ASP A 48 -6.49 9.12 -15.36
CA ASP A 48 -7.11 9.52 -16.64
C ASP A 48 -8.65 9.53 -16.58
N GLY A 49 -9.25 9.10 -15.46
CA GLY A 49 -10.70 9.06 -15.25
C GLY A 49 -11.38 7.77 -15.70
N ARG A 50 -10.62 6.71 -16.05
CA ARG A 50 -11.19 5.41 -16.41
C ARG A 50 -11.54 4.61 -15.16
N LEU A 51 -12.70 3.96 -15.23
CA LEU A 51 -13.11 2.94 -14.27
C LEU A 51 -12.46 1.61 -14.62
N ARG A 52 -11.83 0.98 -13.61
CA ARG A 52 -11.32 -0.39 -13.67
C ARG A 52 -11.78 -1.16 -12.45
N LEU A 53 -11.68 -2.49 -12.49
CA LEU A 53 -11.82 -3.29 -11.28
C LEU A 53 -10.76 -2.86 -10.25
N ALA A 54 -11.20 -2.63 -9.02
CA ALA A 54 -10.30 -2.35 -7.92
C ALA A 54 -9.52 -3.62 -7.56
N PRO A 55 -8.23 -3.51 -7.17
CA PRO A 55 -7.55 -4.60 -6.49
C PRO A 55 -8.32 -4.92 -5.19
N LEU A 56 -8.60 -6.20 -4.95
CA LEU A 56 -9.23 -6.63 -3.72
C LEU A 56 -8.12 -6.98 -2.72
N PRO A 57 -7.90 -6.20 -1.65
CA PRO A 57 -6.95 -6.58 -0.61
C PRO A 57 -7.50 -7.84 0.08
N LEU A 58 -6.77 -8.94 -0.06
CA LEU A 58 -7.06 -10.17 0.66
C LEU A 58 -6.16 -10.21 1.91
N PRO A 59 -6.71 -10.53 3.08
CA PRO A 59 -5.88 -10.71 4.28
C PRO A 59 -4.90 -11.86 4.04
N LEU A 60 -3.62 -11.60 4.26
CA LEU A 60 -2.56 -12.60 4.16
C LEU A 60 -2.07 -13.05 5.55
N ALA A 61 -1.81 -12.09 6.43
CA ALA A 61 -1.23 -12.32 7.75
C ALA A 61 -1.50 -11.15 8.69
N ALA A 62 -1.46 -11.40 10.00
CA ALA A 62 -1.51 -10.38 11.04
C ALA A 62 -0.36 -10.59 12.05
N THR A 63 0.55 -9.63 12.16
CA THR A 63 1.70 -9.71 13.07
C THR A 63 1.40 -9.16 14.47
N GLY A 64 0.30 -8.43 14.64
CA GLY A 64 -0.02 -7.73 15.89
C GLY A 64 0.71 -6.39 16.07
N ALA A 65 1.78 -6.16 15.30
CA ALA A 65 2.50 -4.89 15.29
C ALA A 65 1.64 -3.74 14.74
N GLN A 66 1.92 -2.53 15.21
CA GLN A 66 1.23 -1.32 14.74
C GLN A 66 1.57 -0.97 13.28
N ARG A 67 2.79 -1.32 12.83
CA ARG A 67 3.29 -1.03 11.49
C ARG A 67 4.16 -2.16 10.97
N VAL A 68 3.83 -2.64 9.78
CA VAL A 68 4.78 -3.33 8.89
C VAL A 68 5.53 -2.26 8.13
N TRP A 69 6.85 -2.24 8.26
CA TRP A 69 7.69 -1.23 7.64
C TRP A 69 8.24 -1.69 6.29
N ASP A 70 8.66 -2.95 6.23
CA ASP A 70 9.23 -3.52 5.02
C ASP A 70 8.87 -5.00 4.83
N LEU A 71 8.89 -5.43 3.56
CA LEU A 71 8.57 -6.77 3.12
C LEU A 71 9.61 -7.23 2.11
N GLN A 72 10.21 -8.40 2.34
CA GLN A 72 11.12 -9.01 1.37
C GLN A 72 10.74 -10.46 1.12
N VAL A 73 10.59 -10.82 -0.15
CA VAL A 73 10.48 -12.23 -0.56
C VAL A 73 11.88 -12.77 -0.75
N ALA A 74 12.21 -13.84 -0.04
CA ALA A 74 13.48 -14.56 -0.16
C ALA A 74 13.20 -16.06 -0.24
N GLY A 75 13.59 -16.68 -1.35
CA GLY A 75 13.22 -18.06 -1.65
C GLY A 75 11.70 -18.25 -1.75
N LYS A 76 11.12 -19.05 -0.85
CA LYS A 76 9.67 -19.32 -0.77
C LYS A 76 8.96 -18.56 0.33
N ALA A 77 9.69 -17.77 1.12
CA ALA A 77 9.16 -17.11 2.30
C ALA A 77 9.02 -15.60 2.08
N LEU A 78 8.00 -15.04 2.72
CA LEU A 78 7.87 -13.61 2.94
C LEU A 78 8.45 -13.27 4.31
N TRP A 79 9.40 -12.34 4.32
CA TRP A 79 9.94 -11.73 5.53
C TRP A 79 9.25 -10.40 5.77
N ILE A 80 8.87 -10.16 7.03
CA ILE A 80 8.06 -9.01 7.43
C ILE A 80 8.78 -8.29 8.55
N ALA A 81 9.20 -7.04 8.30
CA ALA A 81 9.84 -6.17 9.28
C ALA A 81 8.83 -5.19 9.89
N THR A 82 8.94 -4.93 11.20
CA THR A 82 8.05 -4.01 11.92
C THR A 82 8.79 -2.79 12.46
N GLY A 83 8.09 -1.65 12.49
CA GLY A 83 8.69 -0.33 12.78
C GLY A 83 8.54 0.17 14.22
N ASP A 84 7.83 -0.55 15.10
CA ASP A 84 7.50 -0.10 16.46
C ASP A 84 7.88 -1.06 17.58
N ASP A 85 8.00 -2.34 17.24
CA ASP A 85 8.40 -3.41 18.16
C ASP A 85 9.73 -4.04 17.73
N GLY A 86 10.34 -3.59 16.62
CA GLY A 86 11.63 -4.10 16.14
C GLY A 86 11.61 -5.58 15.74
N GLN A 87 10.51 -6.08 15.17
CA GLN A 87 10.33 -7.52 14.96
C GLN A 87 10.51 -7.93 13.51
N ILE A 88 10.93 -9.18 13.32
CA ILE A 88 10.96 -9.84 12.02
C ILE A 88 10.16 -11.14 12.09
N TYR A 89 9.20 -11.25 11.19
CA TYR A 89 8.42 -12.47 10.98
C TYR A 89 8.81 -13.15 9.67
N HIS A 90 8.69 -14.47 9.68
CA HIS A 90 8.86 -15.35 8.53
C HIS A 90 7.55 -16.06 8.23
N LEU A 91 7.09 -15.97 7.00
CA LEU A 91 5.83 -16.54 6.54
C LEU A 91 6.05 -17.35 5.28
N GLU A 92 5.81 -18.66 5.35
CA GLU A 92 5.67 -19.51 4.16
C GLU A 92 4.21 -19.66 3.77
N GLN A 93 3.97 -20.20 2.58
CA GLN A 93 2.63 -20.38 2.04
C GLN A 93 1.78 -21.27 2.96
N ASP A 94 0.54 -20.82 3.23
CA ASP A 94 -0.46 -21.54 4.04
C ASP A 94 -0.05 -21.78 5.51
N GLU A 95 0.96 -21.05 6.01
CA GLU A 95 1.38 -21.05 7.42
C GLU A 95 1.00 -19.74 8.13
N GLU A 96 1.09 -19.74 9.46
CA GLU A 96 1.01 -18.51 10.26
C GLU A 96 2.40 -17.85 10.35
N PRO A 97 2.49 -16.51 10.43
CA PRO A 97 3.77 -15.82 10.57
C PRO A 97 4.51 -16.25 11.85
N ARG A 98 5.74 -16.74 11.69
CA ARG A 98 6.62 -17.09 12.81
C ARG A 98 7.54 -15.91 13.14
N LEU A 99 7.52 -15.47 14.39
CA LEU A 99 8.49 -14.48 14.88
C LEU A 99 9.89 -15.11 14.92
N LEU A 100 10.87 -14.50 14.23
CA LEU A 100 12.26 -14.94 14.21
C LEU A 100 13.21 -14.00 14.98
N LEU A 101 12.90 -12.71 14.99
CA LEU A 101 13.66 -11.72 15.75
C LEU A 101 12.69 -10.79 16.49
N ASP A 102 12.96 -10.61 17.79
CA ASP A 102 12.46 -9.54 18.63
C ASP A 102 13.66 -8.67 19.00
N SER A 103 13.90 -7.61 18.23
CA SER A 103 15.11 -6.80 18.34
C SER A 103 15.06 -5.92 19.59
N PRO A 104 16.21 -5.63 20.22
CA PRO A 104 16.27 -4.54 21.22
C PRO A 104 16.05 -3.15 20.60
N GLU A 105 16.15 -3.03 19.27
CA GLU A 105 15.89 -1.81 18.51
C GLU A 105 14.39 -1.61 18.30
N ILE A 106 13.94 -0.36 18.22
CA ILE A 106 12.49 -0.08 18.09
C ILE A 106 11.94 -0.33 16.69
N GLY A 107 12.80 -0.39 15.66
CA GLY A 107 12.36 -0.56 14.28
C GLY A 107 13.34 -1.32 13.42
N ILE A 108 12.80 -2.21 12.59
CA ILE A 108 13.49 -2.79 11.44
C ILE A 108 12.92 -2.11 10.20
N HIS A 109 13.76 -1.32 9.52
CA HIS A 109 13.31 -0.43 8.45
C HIS A 109 13.63 -0.92 7.04
N ALA A 110 14.58 -1.84 6.91
CA ALA A 110 15.01 -2.34 5.61
C ALA A 110 15.34 -3.83 5.69
N LEU A 111 14.91 -4.57 4.69
CA LEU A 111 15.20 -5.98 4.48
C LEU A 111 15.86 -6.18 3.11
N ALA A 112 16.82 -7.08 3.02
CA ALA A 112 17.38 -7.52 1.74
C ALA A 112 17.68 -9.04 1.77
N ASP A 113 17.37 -9.74 0.67
CA ASP A 113 17.66 -11.18 0.55
C ASP A 113 19.17 -11.42 0.63
N ALA A 114 19.60 -12.24 1.59
CA ALA A 114 21.01 -12.55 1.79
C ALA A 114 21.56 -13.58 0.79
N GLY A 115 20.71 -14.26 0.02
CA GLY A 115 21.08 -15.23 -1.01
C GLY A 115 21.66 -16.56 -0.49
N ASN A 116 22.21 -16.58 0.72
CA ASN A 116 22.76 -17.75 1.41
C ASN A 116 21.77 -18.41 2.40
N GLY A 117 20.53 -17.92 2.42
CA GLY A 117 19.52 -18.24 3.43
C GLY A 117 19.42 -17.15 4.48
N GLY A 118 18.19 -16.74 4.78
CA GLY A 118 17.93 -15.63 5.70
C GLY A 118 17.77 -14.27 5.01
N ILE A 119 17.86 -13.23 5.82
CA ILE A 119 17.64 -11.85 5.42
C ILE A 119 18.66 -10.92 6.09
N TYR A 120 19.12 -9.89 5.40
CA TYR A 120 19.75 -8.75 6.03
C TYR A 120 18.69 -7.79 6.54
N ALA A 121 18.86 -7.27 7.75
CA ALA A 121 17.90 -6.39 8.40
C ALA A 121 18.56 -5.13 8.96
N GLY A 122 18.13 -3.97 8.48
CA GLY A 122 18.62 -2.66 8.90
C GLY A 122 17.74 -2.07 10.00
N THR A 123 18.37 -1.61 11.09
CA THR A 123 17.64 -1.13 12.28
C THR A 123 17.58 0.39 12.43
N SER A 124 16.76 0.79 13.39
CA SER A 124 16.67 2.13 13.97
C SER A 124 16.39 2.02 15.49
N PRO A 125 17.03 2.83 16.34
CA PRO A 125 17.84 4.01 16.04
C PRO A 125 19.36 3.83 16.17
N ASP A 126 19.90 2.63 16.33
CA ASP A 126 21.36 2.41 16.47
C ASP A 126 22.03 2.03 15.14
N GLY A 127 21.26 1.98 14.06
CA GLY A 127 21.75 1.74 12.69
C GLY A 127 22.59 0.47 12.57
N ILE A 128 22.12 -0.60 13.18
CA ILE A 128 22.75 -1.92 13.14
C ILE A 128 22.24 -2.64 11.89
N ILE A 129 23.09 -3.47 11.29
CA ILE A 129 22.68 -4.40 10.26
C ILE A 129 22.85 -5.81 10.80
N TYR A 130 21.75 -6.54 10.86
CA TYR A 130 21.72 -7.96 11.23
C TYR A 130 21.66 -8.84 9.99
N HIS A 131 22.17 -10.06 10.10
CA HIS A 131 21.76 -11.19 9.29
C HIS A 131 20.87 -12.09 10.18
N VAL A 132 19.68 -12.42 9.71
CA VAL A 132 18.73 -13.29 10.40
C VAL A 132 18.50 -14.52 9.55
N ALA A 133 18.97 -15.66 10.03
CA ALA A 133 18.79 -16.95 9.38
C ALA A 133 17.37 -17.50 9.58
N THR A 134 16.97 -18.44 8.73
CA THR A 134 15.64 -19.08 8.78
C THR A 134 15.38 -19.91 10.04
N ASP A 135 16.45 -20.31 10.73
CA ASP A 135 16.40 -21.03 12.02
C ASP A 135 16.31 -20.09 13.23
N GLY A 136 16.30 -18.77 13.01
CA GLY A 136 16.26 -17.74 14.04
C GLY A 136 17.64 -17.35 14.58
N THR A 137 18.74 -17.86 14.03
CA THR A 137 20.09 -17.37 14.35
C THR A 137 20.24 -15.93 13.87
N VAL A 138 20.79 -15.06 14.71
CA VAL A 138 20.97 -13.63 14.41
C VAL A 138 22.42 -13.23 14.63
N GLU A 139 23.02 -12.64 13.60
CA GLU A 139 24.40 -12.16 13.62
C GLU A 139 24.45 -10.67 13.31
N THR A 140 25.34 -9.93 13.98
CA THR A 140 25.60 -8.53 13.62
C THR A 140 26.60 -8.48 12.47
N VAL A 141 26.15 -8.00 11.31
CA VAL A 141 26.99 -7.81 10.13
C VAL A 141 27.80 -6.53 10.26
N ALA A 142 27.15 -5.43 10.68
CA ALA A 142 27.81 -4.14 10.82
C ALA A 142 27.10 -3.23 11.83
N ARG A 143 27.88 -2.32 12.40
CA ARG A 143 27.37 -1.08 13.02
C ARG A 143 27.73 0.06 12.08
N THR A 144 26.74 0.80 11.60
CA THR A 144 26.95 1.78 10.53
C THR A 144 27.51 3.12 11.03
N GLU A 145 27.63 3.29 12.36
CA GLU A 145 27.92 4.58 13.01
C GLU A 145 26.92 5.69 12.60
N SER A 146 25.75 5.30 12.08
CA SER A 146 24.62 6.13 11.70
C SER A 146 23.41 5.72 12.54
N ARG A 147 22.42 6.61 12.67
CA ARG A 147 21.23 6.33 13.49
C ARG A 147 20.22 5.40 12.81
N TYR A 148 20.11 5.49 11.49
CA TYR A 148 19.06 4.80 10.76
C TYR A 148 19.66 4.05 9.58
N VAL A 149 19.28 2.79 9.38
CA VAL A 149 19.41 2.11 8.09
C VAL A 149 18.06 2.20 7.39
N TRP A 150 17.98 2.99 6.33
CA TRP A 150 16.72 3.25 5.62
C TRP A 150 16.47 2.31 4.47
N ASP A 151 17.54 1.78 3.87
CA ASP A 151 17.45 0.88 2.73
C ASP A 151 18.68 -0.01 2.68
N LEU A 152 18.49 -1.22 2.17
CA LEU A 152 19.53 -2.23 1.96
C LEU A 152 19.41 -2.79 0.56
N ALA A 153 20.54 -2.89 -0.14
CA ALA A 153 20.59 -3.52 -1.45
C ALA A 153 21.81 -4.43 -1.55
N VAL A 154 21.63 -5.64 -2.06
CA VAL A 154 22.73 -6.56 -2.34
C VAL A 154 23.26 -6.31 -3.74
N ASP A 155 24.58 -6.20 -3.86
CA ASP A 155 25.35 -5.95 -5.08
C ASP A 155 26.48 -6.98 -5.17
N ASP A 156 26.18 -8.14 -5.80
CA ASP A 156 27.07 -9.30 -5.93
C ASP A 156 27.74 -9.73 -4.60
N ASP A 157 28.94 -9.23 -4.34
CA ASP A 157 29.79 -9.53 -3.18
C ASP A 157 29.68 -8.49 -2.05
N ALA A 158 28.75 -7.56 -2.17
CA ALA A 158 28.61 -6.43 -1.27
C ALA A 158 27.16 -6.22 -0.80
N LEU A 159 27.03 -5.66 0.40
CA LEU A 159 25.80 -5.09 0.91
C LEU A 159 25.91 -3.57 0.92
N LEU A 160 25.02 -2.90 0.21
CA LEU A 160 24.88 -1.44 0.20
C LEU A 160 23.85 -1.03 1.24
N ALA A 161 24.18 -0.05 2.08
CA ALA A 161 23.29 0.50 3.07
C ALA A 161 23.11 2.01 2.89
N ALA A 162 21.87 2.46 2.71
CA ALA A 162 21.51 3.86 2.78
C ALA A 162 21.18 4.21 4.23
N THR A 163 21.92 5.15 4.82
CA THR A 163 21.78 5.50 6.24
C THR A 163 21.36 6.95 6.44
N GLY A 164 20.85 7.26 7.63
CA GLY A 164 20.41 8.60 8.03
C GLY A 164 21.02 9.03 9.37
N SER A 165 21.23 10.35 9.50
CA SER A 165 21.84 10.97 10.68
C SER A 165 23.19 10.35 11.09
N PRO A 166 24.23 10.43 10.24
CA PRO A 166 24.33 11.20 8.99
C PRO A 166 23.84 10.45 7.74
N ALA A 167 23.50 11.21 6.68
CA ALA A 167 23.11 10.62 5.40
C ALA A 167 24.34 10.08 4.66
N ARG A 168 24.44 8.75 4.51
CA ARG A 168 25.56 8.07 3.83
C ARG A 168 25.07 6.87 3.04
N VAL A 169 25.79 6.52 1.98
CA VAL A 169 25.71 5.21 1.34
C VAL A 169 26.99 4.46 1.71
N ILE A 170 26.85 3.32 2.38
CA ILE A 170 27.96 2.49 2.86
C ILE A 170 27.97 1.23 2.01
N ARG A 171 29.16 0.83 1.52
CA ARG A 171 29.37 -0.48 0.88
C ARG A 171 30.10 -1.38 1.87
N LEU A 172 29.44 -2.47 2.27
CA LEU A 172 30.00 -3.51 3.11
C LEU A 172 30.44 -4.67 2.23
N GLN A 173 31.66 -5.13 2.38
CA GLN A 173 32.18 -6.33 1.74
C GLN A 173 32.87 -7.17 2.81
N ASP A 174 32.86 -8.48 2.61
CA ASP A 174 33.64 -9.39 3.45
C ASP A 174 35.13 -9.03 3.34
N GLY A 175 35.71 -8.59 4.45
CA GLY A 175 37.13 -8.29 4.57
C GLY A 175 37.64 -8.85 5.89
N GLU A 176 38.75 -9.58 5.86
CA GLU A 176 39.44 -10.05 7.06
C GLU A 176 39.66 -8.87 8.01
N SER A 177 39.01 -8.90 9.17
CA SER A 177 39.29 -7.94 10.24
C SER A 177 40.73 -8.19 10.68
N THR A 178 41.67 -7.39 10.18
CA THR A 178 43.04 -7.41 10.65
C THR A 178 43.04 -6.73 12.01
N THR A 179 43.04 -7.52 13.08
CA THR A 179 43.44 -7.09 14.42
C THR A 179 44.38 -8.15 14.98
#